data_AF-A0A7C5RKJ4-F1
#
_entry.id   AF-A0A7C5RKJ4-F1
#
_cell.length_a   1.000
_cell.length_b   1.000
_cell.length_c   1.000
_cell.angle_alpha   90.00
_cell.angle_beta   90.00
_cell.angle_gamma   90.00
#
_symmetry.space_group_name_H-M   'P 1'
#
loop_
_entity.id
_entity.type
_entity.pdbx_description
1 polymer ?
#
loop_
_entity_poly.entity_id
_entity_poly.type
_entity_poly.pdbx_seq_one_letter_code
_entity_poly.pdbx_strand_id
1 'polypeptide(L)'
;MPEAYYEFVMYYAPYFYVIPTAMAMDPPAGQKNVTVVDGSKFQAGYPVEIRDDAHSEWNRVAEVNGNVLTMENDLQYTYYVNKNGRVEGPDPAFGRGAFPAAFAINFLYEAYKAEQFESRRAAILDKIGELADFILNQQCMDSDSYAYGGFKNTEAGVECWSVDAGRCIPALLQAYELTGESLYLDRAKLAALFLWNMQHRPSMLNIHDRYYGGFARYVTLNDDWSQPMGVEDLYDLIGLKMLCDFDPNNKDTYEAMMADLVAFLREGLEQLYLWFDPKPFGDGKWHRVGVNETEVYDDPIAFALLGLYTYEGWSTTCQRVYNFVQTIRASAKYPAYNPAVCWPGYIDVVTRFPACPYYDAVTSGILWRIRKNHDRPAYAFSMQVVKKYWQEWMYWGPLFTDHSPITPQKAMANVSWLGMLFLNYEEPNTPFTRILRAYGEAALLYPVRASEDRVDYGDPFDIKIIASPSRAEEIILEPGYVINDYITVYAYAPLRVHDKIRRKGEDYEVLSVQPYDFRGETAYFRVICRRMLGQ
;
A
#
# COMPACT_ATOMS: atom_id res chain seq x y z
N MET A 1 -15.34 7.14 1.11
CA MET A 1 -14.47 6.26 0.30
C MET A 1 -15.16 5.99 -1.05
N PRO A 2 -14.45 5.85 -2.18
CA PRO A 2 -15.07 5.40 -3.42
C PRO A 2 -15.67 4.00 -3.24
N GLU A 3 -16.91 3.81 -3.67
CA GLU A 3 -17.67 2.56 -3.50
C GLU A 3 -16.95 1.34 -4.08
N ALA A 4 -16.28 1.53 -5.21
CA ALA A 4 -15.53 0.48 -5.90
C ALA A 4 -14.44 -0.19 -5.04
N TYR A 5 -13.86 0.49 -4.04
CA TYR A 5 -12.90 -0.14 -3.13
C TYR A 5 -13.59 -1.18 -2.24
N TYR A 6 -14.77 -0.84 -1.72
CA TYR A 6 -15.58 -1.76 -0.91
C TYR A 6 -16.05 -2.95 -1.76
N GLU A 7 -16.64 -2.69 -2.92
CA GLU A 7 -17.15 -3.73 -3.81
C GLU A 7 -16.03 -4.66 -4.27
N PHE A 8 -14.86 -4.12 -4.65
CA PHE A 8 -13.71 -4.93 -5.05
C PHE A 8 -13.33 -5.95 -3.98
N VAL A 9 -13.23 -5.54 -2.71
CA VAL A 9 -12.90 -6.47 -1.62
C VAL A 9 -14.04 -7.48 -1.40
N MET A 10 -15.29 -7.04 -1.39
CA MET A 10 -16.44 -7.92 -1.15
C MET A 10 -16.57 -9.03 -2.20
N TYR A 11 -16.33 -8.72 -3.48
CA TYR A 11 -16.54 -9.66 -4.58
C TYR A 11 -15.29 -10.46 -4.96
N TYR A 12 -14.09 -9.87 -4.88
CA TYR A 12 -12.87 -10.51 -5.33
C TYR A 12 -11.96 -11.05 -4.23
N ALA A 13 -12.19 -10.78 -2.93
CA ALA A 13 -11.42 -11.47 -1.91
C ALA A 13 -11.82 -12.97 -1.89
N PRO A 14 -10.85 -13.92 -1.82
CA PRO A 14 -9.43 -13.76 -1.46
C PRO A 14 -8.44 -13.89 -2.65
N TYR A 15 -8.75 -13.37 -3.84
CA TYR A 15 -7.82 -13.39 -4.96
C TYR A 15 -6.71 -12.35 -4.79
N PHE A 16 -5.48 -12.67 -5.24
CA PHE A 16 -4.35 -11.73 -5.18
C PHE A 16 -4.55 -10.53 -6.12
N TYR A 17 -4.91 -10.84 -7.37
CA TYR A 17 -5.03 -9.87 -8.44
C TYR A 17 -6.30 -10.06 -9.27
N VAL A 18 -6.78 -8.97 -9.83
CA VAL A 18 -7.91 -8.91 -10.77
C VAL A 18 -7.45 -8.18 -12.02
N ILE A 19 -7.75 -8.72 -13.19
CA ILE A 19 -7.35 -8.16 -14.48
C ILE A 19 -8.59 -7.73 -15.27
N PRO A 20 -8.62 -6.50 -15.80
CA PRO A 20 -9.58 -6.11 -16.83
C PRO A 20 -9.19 -6.71 -18.19
N THR A 21 -10.14 -7.38 -18.83
CA THR A 21 -10.00 -7.92 -20.19
C THR A 21 -11.02 -7.27 -21.10
N ALA A 22 -10.57 -6.65 -22.19
CA ALA A 22 -11.44 -5.97 -23.15
C ALA A 22 -12.47 -6.93 -23.78
N MET A 23 -13.68 -6.43 -24.03
CA MET A 23 -14.67 -7.13 -24.84
C MET A 23 -14.25 -7.11 -26.31
N ALA A 24 -14.53 -8.18 -27.03
CA ALA A 24 -14.32 -8.28 -28.47
C ALA A 24 -15.60 -7.95 -29.28
N MET A 25 -16.77 -8.02 -28.64
CA MET A 25 -18.08 -7.71 -29.24
C MET A 25 -19.01 -7.14 -28.17
N ASP A 26 -19.99 -6.35 -28.59
CA ASP A 26 -21.04 -5.79 -27.73
C ASP A 26 -21.98 -6.91 -27.26
N PRO A 27 -21.98 -7.30 -25.96
CA PRO A 27 -22.94 -8.27 -25.46
C PRO A 27 -24.28 -7.58 -25.19
N PRO A 28 -25.40 -8.06 -25.77
CA PRO A 28 -26.70 -7.44 -25.56
C PRO A 28 -27.36 -7.89 -24.26
N ALA A 29 -28.19 -7.02 -23.69
CA ALA A 29 -29.02 -7.34 -22.52
C ALA A 29 -29.88 -8.60 -22.75
N GLY A 30 -30.13 -9.36 -21.69
CA GLY A 30 -30.90 -10.61 -21.71
C GLY A 30 -30.15 -11.80 -22.29
N GLN A 31 -28.85 -11.67 -22.59
CA GLN A 31 -27.98 -12.79 -22.99
C GLN A 31 -27.04 -13.17 -21.87
N LYS A 32 -26.42 -14.35 -21.97
CA LYS A 32 -25.39 -14.83 -21.04
C LYS A 32 -23.97 -14.77 -21.60
N ASN A 33 -23.83 -14.66 -22.91
CA ASN A 33 -22.52 -14.78 -23.55
C ASN A 33 -21.85 -13.42 -23.70
N VAL A 34 -20.62 -13.33 -23.20
CA VAL A 34 -19.74 -12.18 -23.41
C VAL A 34 -18.50 -12.67 -24.14
N THR A 35 -18.17 -12.07 -25.28
CA THR A 35 -16.93 -12.39 -26.00
C THR A 35 -15.84 -11.41 -25.61
N VAL A 36 -14.72 -11.92 -25.12
CA VAL A 36 -13.55 -11.15 -24.69
C VAL A 36 -12.38 -11.34 -25.66
N VAL A 37 -11.37 -10.47 -25.58
CA VAL A 37 -10.18 -10.58 -26.42
C VAL A 37 -9.29 -11.78 -26.06
N ASP A 38 -9.31 -12.19 -24.79
CA ASP A 38 -8.53 -13.32 -24.28
C ASP A 38 -9.32 -14.07 -23.20
N GLY A 39 -9.98 -15.17 -23.56
CA GLY A 39 -10.74 -16.00 -22.63
C GLY A 39 -9.88 -16.83 -21.67
N SER A 40 -8.57 -16.98 -21.94
CA SER A 40 -7.66 -17.75 -21.06
C SER A 40 -7.44 -17.10 -19.69
N LYS A 41 -7.87 -15.84 -19.53
CA LYS A 41 -7.86 -15.11 -18.25
C LYS A 41 -8.99 -15.48 -17.31
N PHE A 42 -9.91 -16.35 -17.73
CA PHE A 42 -11.10 -16.71 -16.96
C PHE A 42 -11.21 -18.21 -16.76
N GLN A 43 -11.92 -18.60 -15.71
CA GLN A 43 -12.33 -19.98 -15.47
C GLN A 43 -13.74 -20.02 -14.89
N ALA A 44 -14.41 -21.17 -15.02
CA ALA A 44 -15.71 -21.38 -14.41
C ALA A 44 -15.65 -21.13 -12.89
N GLY A 45 -16.70 -20.52 -12.36
CA GLY A 45 -16.82 -20.11 -10.97
C GLY A 45 -16.20 -18.74 -10.64
N TYR A 46 -15.46 -18.10 -11.54
CA TYR A 46 -14.90 -16.77 -11.26
C TYR A 46 -15.96 -15.70 -11.09
N PRO A 47 -15.94 -14.91 -9.99
CA PRO A 47 -16.71 -13.69 -9.92
C PRO A 47 -16.15 -12.71 -10.96
N VAL A 48 -17.02 -11.99 -11.65
CA VAL A 48 -16.62 -11.00 -12.64
C VAL A 48 -17.48 -9.74 -12.55
N GLU A 49 -16.86 -8.60 -12.85
CA GLU A 49 -17.57 -7.35 -13.13
C GLU A 49 -17.60 -7.15 -14.65
N ILE A 50 -18.79 -7.07 -15.22
CA ILE A 50 -18.99 -6.69 -16.62
C ILE A 50 -19.27 -5.19 -16.63
N ARG A 51 -18.52 -4.41 -17.40
CA ARG A 51 -18.67 -2.95 -17.38
C ARG A 51 -18.28 -2.26 -18.68
N ASP A 52 -18.87 -1.09 -18.88
CA ASP A 52 -18.43 -0.08 -19.84
C ASP A 52 -18.44 1.32 -19.16
N ASP A 53 -18.32 2.41 -19.91
CA ASP A 53 -18.34 3.76 -19.36
C ASP A 53 -19.70 4.18 -18.76
N ALA A 54 -20.78 3.43 -19.04
CA ALA A 54 -22.15 3.78 -18.65
C ALA A 54 -22.76 2.82 -17.61
N HIS A 55 -22.42 1.53 -17.66
CA HIS A 55 -23.01 0.50 -16.81
C HIS A 55 -21.94 -0.43 -16.22
N SER A 56 -22.25 -1.02 -15.07
CA SER A 56 -21.55 -2.19 -14.57
C SER A 56 -22.51 -3.15 -13.86
N GLU A 57 -22.20 -4.44 -13.90
CA GLU A 57 -22.90 -5.48 -13.13
C GLU A 57 -21.97 -6.61 -12.70
N TRP A 58 -22.31 -7.23 -11.57
CA TRP A 58 -21.60 -8.39 -11.03
C TRP A 58 -22.26 -9.69 -11.49
N ASN A 59 -21.44 -10.65 -11.93
CA ASN A 59 -21.89 -11.97 -12.35
C ASN A 59 -20.82 -13.03 -12.01
N ARG A 60 -21.06 -14.27 -12.42
CA ARG A 60 -20.11 -15.37 -12.30
C ARG A 60 -19.99 -16.10 -13.63
N VAL A 61 -18.77 -16.51 -13.97
CA VAL A 61 -18.51 -17.31 -15.17
C VAL A 61 -19.03 -18.73 -14.96
N ALA A 62 -20.03 -19.15 -15.74
CA ALA A 62 -20.53 -20.53 -15.75
C ALA A 62 -19.62 -21.44 -16.59
N GLU A 63 -19.19 -20.98 -17.76
CA GLU A 63 -18.37 -21.75 -18.71
C GLU A 63 -17.44 -20.83 -19.51
N VAL A 64 -16.29 -21.36 -19.93
CA VAL A 64 -15.35 -20.69 -20.84
C VAL A 64 -15.16 -21.57 -22.08
N ASN A 65 -15.54 -21.05 -23.25
CA ASN A 65 -15.35 -21.72 -24.54
C ASN A 65 -14.55 -20.82 -25.49
N GLY A 66 -13.23 -21.01 -25.52
CA GLY A 66 -12.31 -20.11 -26.22
C GLY A 66 -12.42 -18.70 -25.63
N ASN A 67 -12.82 -17.73 -26.46
CA ASN A 67 -12.99 -16.34 -26.07
C ASN A 67 -14.43 -15.97 -25.64
N VAL A 68 -15.34 -16.94 -25.60
CA VAL A 68 -16.72 -16.73 -25.15
C VAL A 68 -16.86 -17.18 -23.71
N LEU A 69 -17.22 -16.23 -22.84
CA LEU A 69 -17.57 -16.47 -21.45
C LEU A 69 -19.10 -16.57 -21.35
N THR A 70 -19.61 -17.67 -20.82
CA THR A 70 -21.03 -17.80 -20.49
C THR A 70 -21.22 -17.45 -19.02
N MET A 71 -22.07 -16.46 -18.75
CA MET A 71 -22.42 -16.03 -17.40
C MET A 71 -23.48 -16.94 -16.76
N GLU A 72 -23.50 -17.03 -15.43
CA GLU A 72 -24.55 -17.75 -14.69
C GLU A 72 -25.92 -17.10 -14.86
N ASN A 73 -25.97 -15.75 -14.82
CA ASN A 73 -27.18 -14.96 -14.97
C ASN A 73 -27.20 -14.17 -16.29
N ASP A 74 -28.39 -13.85 -16.79
CA ASP A 74 -28.56 -12.98 -17.96
C ASP A 74 -28.07 -11.56 -17.64
N LEU A 75 -27.41 -10.93 -18.61
CA LEU A 75 -26.94 -9.54 -18.51
C LEU A 75 -28.12 -8.58 -18.40
N GLN A 76 -28.08 -7.68 -17.42
CA GLN A 76 -29.12 -6.66 -17.25
C GLN A 76 -29.02 -5.55 -18.31
N TYR A 77 -27.81 -5.30 -18.81
CA TYR A 77 -27.51 -4.21 -19.74
C TYR A 77 -26.86 -4.71 -21.02
N THR A 78 -26.96 -3.88 -22.06
CA THR A 78 -26.09 -4.01 -23.24
C THR A 78 -24.83 -3.20 -22.97
N TYR A 79 -23.67 -3.82 -23.17
CA TYR A 79 -22.37 -3.18 -23.02
C TYR A 79 -21.75 -2.91 -24.38
N TYR A 80 -20.93 -1.87 -24.46
CA TYR A 80 -20.35 -1.43 -25.72
C TYR A 80 -18.82 -1.42 -25.69
N VAL A 81 -18.20 -2.09 -26.66
CA VAL A 81 -16.74 -2.10 -26.85
C VAL A 81 -16.21 -0.68 -27.04
N ASN A 82 -16.93 0.16 -27.79
CA ASN A 82 -16.54 1.55 -28.06
C ASN A 82 -16.68 2.49 -26.84
N LYS A 83 -17.22 2.00 -25.72
CA LYS A 83 -17.31 2.68 -24.42
C LYS A 83 -16.44 1.97 -23.37
N ASN A 84 -15.26 1.50 -23.79
CA ASN A 84 -14.32 0.78 -22.95
C ASN A 84 -14.90 -0.48 -22.28
N GLY A 85 -15.78 -1.19 -23.00
CA GLY A 85 -16.40 -2.44 -22.58
C GLY A 85 -15.37 -3.50 -22.21
N ARG A 86 -15.46 -4.03 -20.99
CA ARG A 86 -14.53 -5.01 -20.42
C ARG A 86 -15.18 -5.93 -19.41
N VAL A 87 -14.56 -7.09 -19.22
CA VAL A 87 -14.86 -8.02 -18.12
C VAL A 87 -13.66 -8.05 -17.21
N GLU A 88 -13.86 -7.76 -15.93
CA GLU A 88 -12.82 -7.82 -14.91
C GLU A 88 -12.97 -9.12 -14.12
N GLY A 89 -11.90 -9.90 -13.99
CA GLY A 89 -11.91 -11.19 -13.28
C GLY A 89 -10.57 -11.49 -12.60
N PRO A 90 -10.55 -12.45 -11.66
CA PRO A 90 -9.31 -12.85 -10.99
C PRO A 90 -8.21 -13.28 -11.96
N ASP A 91 -6.95 -13.00 -11.63
CA ASP A 91 -5.80 -13.49 -12.40
C ASP A 91 -5.54 -14.97 -12.09
N PRO A 92 -5.75 -15.90 -13.05
CA PRO A 92 -5.50 -17.32 -12.83
C PRO A 92 -4.03 -17.67 -12.59
N ALA A 93 -3.08 -16.80 -12.94
CA ALA A 93 -1.67 -17.05 -12.69
C ALA A 93 -1.29 -16.98 -11.19
N PHE A 94 -2.10 -16.30 -10.37
CA PHE A 94 -1.84 -16.11 -8.94
C PHE A 94 -2.91 -16.75 -8.06
N GLY A 95 -4.17 -16.74 -8.49
CA GLY A 95 -5.27 -17.38 -7.76
C GLY A 95 -5.54 -16.75 -6.39
N ARG A 96 -5.83 -17.59 -5.40
CA ARG A 96 -6.24 -17.22 -4.03
C ARG A 96 -5.11 -17.49 -3.02
N GLY A 97 -5.10 -16.75 -1.92
CA GLY A 97 -4.13 -16.99 -0.83
C GLY A 97 -4.58 -16.47 0.53
N ALA A 98 -3.88 -16.90 1.57
CA ALA A 98 -4.12 -16.42 2.93
C ALA A 98 -3.78 -14.92 3.08
N PHE A 99 -2.71 -14.47 2.43
CA PHE A 99 -2.29 -13.06 2.34
C PHE A 99 -3.41 -12.09 1.92
N PRO A 100 -4.01 -12.21 0.72
CA PRO A 100 -5.06 -11.28 0.30
C PRO A 100 -6.33 -11.40 1.15
N ALA A 101 -6.63 -12.59 1.70
CA ALA A 101 -7.74 -12.79 2.63
C ALA A 101 -7.54 -12.00 3.93
N ALA A 102 -6.33 -12.05 4.50
CA ALA A 102 -6.02 -11.39 5.77
C ALA A 102 -6.15 -9.86 5.65
N PHE A 103 -5.61 -9.26 4.59
CA PHE A 103 -5.76 -7.82 4.37
C PHE A 103 -7.20 -7.40 4.08
N ALA A 104 -7.96 -8.22 3.34
CA ALA A 104 -9.38 -8.00 3.14
C ALA A 104 -10.13 -7.99 4.48
N ILE A 105 -9.88 -8.94 5.38
CA ILE A 105 -10.46 -8.96 6.72
C ILE A 105 -10.08 -7.70 7.51
N ASN A 106 -8.81 -7.28 7.49
CA ASN A 106 -8.39 -6.08 8.24
C ASN A 106 -9.13 -4.83 7.77
N PHE A 107 -9.30 -4.66 6.46
CA PHE A 107 -10.10 -3.57 5.90
C PHE A 107 -11.58 -3.70 6.28
N LEU A 108 -12.17 -4.89 6.12
CA LEU A 108 -13.58 -5.14 6.38
C LEU A 108 -13.93 -4.99 7.87
N TYR A 109 -13.01 -5.30 8.77
CA TYR A 109 -13.15 -5.04 10.20
C TYR A 109 -13.29 -3.54 10.50
N GLU A 110 -12.48 -2.69 9.86
CA GLU A 110 -12.64 -1.23 9.96
C GLU A 110 -13.94 -0.75 9.28
N ALA A 111 -14.29 -1.34 8.13
CA ALA A 111 -15.53 -1.02 7.43
C ALA A 111 -16.77 -1.36 8.29
N TYR A 112 -16.78 -2.50 8.98
CA TYR A 112 -17.85 -2.93 9.88
C TYR A 112 -18.13 -1.88 10.97
N LYS A 113 -17.07 -1.27 11.51
CA LYS A 113 -17.15 -0.25 12.56
C LYS A 113 -17.59 1.12 12.03
N ALA A 114 -17.34 1.42 10.77
CA ALA A 114 -17.62 2.73 10.17
C ALA A 114 -19.13 2.98 9.97
N GLU A 115 -19.60 4.19 10.33
CA GLU A 115 -21.01 4.58 10.21
C GLU A 115 -21.54 4.48 8.77
N GLN A 116 -20.70 4.80 7.77
CA GLN A 116 -21.11 4.75 6.35
C GLN A 116 -21.51 3.34 5.86
N PHE A 117 -21.19 2.29 6.61
CA PHE A 117 -21.53 0.90 6.27
C PHE A 117 -22.52 0.26 7.24
N GLU A 118 -23.20 1.04 8.07
CA GLU A 118 -24.16 0.52 9.06
C GLU A 118 -25.20 -0.42 8.44
N SER A 119 -25.75 -0.07 7.28
CA SER A 119 -26.73 -0.88 6.54
C SER A 119 -26.17 -2.17 5.90
N ARG A 120 -24.84 -2.33 5.88
CA ARG A 120 -24.13 -3.45 5.24
C ARG A 120 -23.36 -4.32 6.23
N ARG A 121 -23.42 -4.02 7.53
CA ARG A 121 -22.70 -4.75 8.59
C ARG A 121 -22.89 -6.25 8.55
N ALA A 122 -24.10 -6.72 8.27
CA ALA A 122 -24.38 -8.16 8.17
C ALA A 122 -23.57 -8.80 7.02
N ALA A 123 -23.64 -8.24 5.82
CA ALA A 123 -22.88 -8.74 4.67
C ALA A 123 -21.36 -8.67 4.90
N ILE A 124 -20.87 -7.62 5.56
CA ILE A 124 -19.46 -7.48 5.92
C ILE A 124 -19.05 -8.58 6.91
N LEU A 125 -19.86 -8.84 7.94
CA LEU A 125 -19.60 -9.87 8.93
C LEU A 125 -19.59 -11.27 8.30
N ASP A 126 -20.55 -11.56 7.42
CA ASP A 126 -20.61 -12.81 6.68
C ASP A 126 -19.35 -13.00 5.82
N LYS A 127 -18.90 -11.95 5.13
CA LYS A 127 -17.68 -11.99 4.32
C LYS A 127 -16.41 -12.17 5.16
N ILE A 128 -16.34 -11.56 6.35
CA ILE A 128 -15.24 -11.79 7.29
C ILE A 128 -15.18 -13.26 7.72
N GLY A 129 -16.32 -13.87 8.06
CA GLY A 129 -16.41 -15.29 8.38
C GLY A 129 -15.95 -16.18 7.22
N GLU A 130 -16.45 -15.93 6.01
CA GLU A 130 -16.05 -16.65 4.78
C GLU A 130 -14.52 -16.61 4.57
N LEU A 131 -13.92 -15.43 4.69
CA LEU A 131 -12.48 -15.24 4.50
C LEU A 131 -11.66 -15.87 5.62
N ALA A 132 -12.13 -15.80 6.87
CA ALA A 132 -11.46 -16.43 8.01
C ALA A 132 -11.45 -17.95 7.85
N ASP A 133 -12.59 -18.56 7.49
CA ASP A 133 -12.70 -19.99 7.19
C ASP A 133 -11.79 -20.39 6.02
N PHE A 134 -11.68 -19.55 4.99
CA PHE A 134 -10.74 -19.77 3.90
C PHE A 134 -9.29 -19.79 4.39
N ILE A 135 -8.88 -18.85 5.26
CA ILE A 135 -7.55 -18.81 5.88
C ILE A 135 -7.30 -20.10 6.67
N LEU A 136 -8.28 -20.58 7.45
CA LEU A 136 -8.14 -21.82 8.22
C LEU A 136 -7.83 -23.02 7.31
N ASN A 137 -8.46 -23.10 6.14
CA ASN A 137 -8.20 -24.15 5.16
C ASN A 137 -6.79 -24.11 4.55
N GLN A 138 -6.07 -22.99 4.68
CA GLN A 138 -4.68 -22.87 4.23
C GLN A 138 -3.68 -23.23 5.33
N GLN A 139 -4.10 -23.37 6.58
CA GLN A 139 -3.20 -23.64 7.70
C GLN A 139 -2.71 -25.09 7.70
N CYS A 140 -1.40 -25.30 7.86
CA CYS A 140 -0.84 -26.63 8.06
C CYS A 140 -1.25 -27.18 9.43
N MET A 141 -1.93 -28.33 9.39
CA MET A 141 -2.47 -29.00 10.58
C MET A 141 -1.70 -30.26 10.97
N ASP A 142 -0.65 -30.60 10.23
CA ASP A 142 0.20 -31.74 10.53
C ASP A 142 1.19 -31.38 11.64
N SER A 143 0.98 -31.94 12.84
CA SER A 143 1.83 -31.67 14.00
C SER A 143 3.24 -32.24 13.89
N ASP A 144 3.48 -33.15 12.94
CA ASP A 144 4.79 -33.73 12.71
C ASP A 144 5.65 -32.88 11.75
N SER A 145 5.03 -31.92 11.03
CA SER A 145 5.73 -31.00 10.11
C SER A 145 6.27 -29.77 10.84
N TYR A 146 7.42 -29.26 10.40
CA TYR A 146 7.92 -27.94 10.81
C TYR A 146 7.06 -26.78 10.31
N ALA A 147 6.24 -26.99 9.28
CA ALA A 147 5.25 -26.02 8.83
C ALA A 147 4.02 -25.95 9.74
N TYR A 148 3.90 -26.78 10.79
CA TYR A 148 2.74 -26.83 11.66
C TYR A 148 2.32 -25.45 12.17
N GLY A 149 1.09 -25.06 11.83
CA GLY A 149 0.49 -23.77 12.17
C GLY A 149 0.76 -22.62 11.19
N GLY A 150 1.68 -22.79 10.23
CA GLY A 150 1.90 -21.87 9.12
C GLY A 150 0.79 -21.96 8.07
N PHE A 151 0.71 -20.98 7.17
CA PHE A 151 -0.30 -20.93 6.10
C PHE A 151 0.37 -21.05 4.74
N LYS A 152 -0.20 -21.87 3.84
CA LYS A 152 0.25 -21.92 2.45
C LYS A 152 0.17 -20.53 1.81
N ASN A 153 1.24 -20.10 1.15
CA ASN A 153 1.32 -18.81 0.46
C ASN A 153 0.25 -18.62 -0.61
N THR A 154 -0.11 -19.69 -1.33
CA THR A 154 -1.27 -19.72 -2.23
C THR A 154 -2.09 -20.98 -1.97
N GLU A 155 -3.33 -21.02 -2.48
CA GLU A 155 -4.21 -22.17 -2.29
C GLU A 155 -3.58 -23.50 -2.77
N ALA A 156 -2.80 -23.44 -3.85
CA ALA A 156 -2.05 -24.58 -4.41
C ALA A 156 -0.56 -24.59 -3.99
N GLY A 157 -0.13 -23.63 -3.19
CA GLY A 157 1.25 -23.48 -2.74
C GLY A 157 1.63 -24.47 -1.65
N VAL A 158 2.93 -24.57 -1.39
CA VAL A 158 3.49 -25.47 -0.36
C VAL A 158 4.38 -24.74 0.64
N GLU A 159 4.66 -23.45 0.42
CA GLU A 159 5.51 -22.65 1.29
C GLU A 159 4.65 -22.00 2.38
N CYS A 160 5.08 -22.11 3.63
CA CYS A 160 4.51 -21.40 4.76
C CYS A 160 5.46 -20.29 5.20
N TRP A 161 5.08 -19.05 4.95
CA TRP A 161 5.92 -17.87 5.18
C TRP A 161 5.65 -17.26 6.56
N SER A 162 6.71 -16.79 7.23
CA SER A 162 6.60 -16.13 8.55
C SER A 162 5.73 -14.89 8.47
N VAL A 163 6.04 -13.98 7.54
CA VAL A 163 5.23 -12.77 7.30
C VAL A 163 3.75 -13.04 7.05
N ASP A 164 3.39 -14.15 6.37
CA ASP A 164 1.99 -14.48 6.13
C ASP A 164 1.28 -14.95 7.40
N ALA A 165 1.98 -15.63 8.31
CA ALA A 165 1.46 -15.93 9.64
C ALA A 165 1.21 -14.64 10.44
N GLY A 166 2.15 -13.69 10.44
CA GLY A 166 1.96 -12.41 11.13
C GLY A 166 0.88 -11.51 10.52
N ARG A 167 0.54 -11.69 9.24
CA ARG A 167 -0.64 -11.06 8.61
C ARG A 167 -1.95 -11.76 8.97
N CYS A 168 -1.95 -13.09 9.04
CA CYS A 168 -3.15 -13.87 9.38
C CYS A 168 -3.54 -13.75 10.86
N ILE A 169 -2.59 -13.61 11.79
CA ILE A 169 -2.88 -13.49 13.23
C ILE A 169 -3.84 -12.31 13.51
N PRO A 170 -3.55 -11.04 13.15
CA PRO A 170 -4.47 -9.93 13.34
C PRO A 170 -5.85 -10.16 12.70
N ALA A 171 -5.88 -10.71 11.49
CA ALA A 171 -7.13 -10.96 10.76
C ALA A 171 -8.01 -11.98 11.51
N LEU A 172 -7.44 -13.09 11.96
CA LEU A 172 -8.17 -14.11 12.72
C LEU A 172 -8.63 -13.59 14.09
N LEU A 173 -7.83 -12.78 14.78
CA LEU A 173 -8.23 -12.17 16.04
C LEU A 173 -9.38 -11.15 15.86
N GLN A 174 -9.36 -10.37 14.78
CA GLN A 174 -10.46 -9.47 14.43
C GLN A 174 -11.73 -10.22 14.05
N ALA A 175 -11.61 -11.31 13.30
CA ALA A 175 -12.74 -12.19 13.01
C ALA A 175 -13.31 -12.80 14.31
N TYR A 176 -12.45 -13.26 15.22
CA TYR A 176 -12.86 -13.74 16.55
C TYR A 176 -13.61 -12.67 17.35
N GLU A 177 -13.08 -11.44 17.42
CA GLU A 177 -13.71 -10.35 18.15
C GLU A 177 -15.14 -10.06 17.67
N LEU A 178 -15.38 -10.12 16.35
CA LEU A 178 -16.69 -9.83 15.77
C LEU A 178 -17.67 -11.01 15.80
N THR A 179 -17.17 -12.25 15.69
CA THR A 179 -18.02 -13.45 15.53
C THR A 179 -18.18 -14.26 16.82
N GLY A 180 -17.21 -14.17 17.73
CA GLY A 180 -17.10 -15.04 18.90
C GLY A 180 -16.66 -16.47 18.61
N GLU A 181 -16.29 -16.82 17.37
CA GLU A 181 -15.89 -18.17 16.98
C GLU A 181 -14.49 -18.52 17.53
N SER A 182 -14.46 -19.34 18.58
CA SER A 182 -13.24 -19.72 19.29
C SER A 182 -12.17 -20.34 18.40
N LEU A 183 -12.58 -21.01 17.31
CA LEU A 183 -11.65 -21.61 16.38
C LEU A 183 -10.70 -20.56 15.79
N TYR A 184 -11.17 -19.33 15.49
CA TYR A 184 -10.30 -18.29 14.93
C TYR A 184 -9.19 -17.87 15.91
N LEU A 185 -9.52 -17.75 17.20
CA LEU A 185 -8.54 -17.49 18.24
C LEU A 185 -7.53 -18.64 18.38
N ASP A 186 -7.99 -19.89 18.43
CA ASP A 186 -7.12 -21.06 18.54
C ASP A 186 -6.14 -21.16 17.36
N ARG A 187 -6.62 -20.80 16.15
CA ARG A 187 -5.83 -20.80 14.91
C ARG A 187 -4.81 -19.67 14.88
N ALA A 188 -5.13 -18.51 15.45
CA ALA A 188 -4.18 -17.42 15.65
C ALA A 188 -3.07 -17.81 16.64
N LYS A 189 -3.41 -18.49 17.75
CA LYS A 189 -2.41 -19.03 18.69
C LYS A 189 -1.49 -20.05 18.03
N LEU A 190 -2.05 -20.93 17.20
CA LEU A 190 -1.30 -21.92 16.45
C LEU A 190 -0.33 -21.28 15.44
N ALA A 191 -0.72 -20.17 14.80
CA ALA A 191 0.17 -19.40 13.94
C ALA A 191 1.33 -18.74 14.73
N ALA A 192 1.11 -18.34 15.98
CA ALA A 192 2.21 -17.86 16.83
C ALA A 192 3.17 -18.98 17.25
N LEU A 193 2.67 -20.21 17.46
CA LEU A 193 3.53 -21.39 17.64
C LEU A 193 4.39 -21.65 16.40
N PHE A 194 3.83 -21.49 15.21
CA PHE A 194 4.59 -21.54 13.96
C PHE A 194 5.71 -20.50 13.96
N LEU A 195 5.42 -19.22 14.23
CA LEU A 195 6.45 -18.17 14.34
C LEU A 195 7.53 -18.49 15.38
N TRP A 196 7.14 -19.07 16.53
CA TRP A 196 8.10 -19.52 17.53
C TRP A 196 9.05 -20.59 16.96
N ASN A 197 8.52 -21.55 16.19
CA ASN A 197 9.35 -22.55 15.49
C ASN A 197 10.26 -21.87 14.45
N MET A 198 9.76 -20.90 13.67
CA MET A 198 10.53 -20.16 12.69
C MET A 198 11.69 -19.37 13.31
N GLN A 199 11.58 -18.97 14.58
CA GLN A 199 12.63 -18.30 15.33
C GLN A 199 13.68 -19.26 15.91
N HIS A 200 13.25 -20.43 16.41
CA HIS A 200 14.11 -21.31 17.22
C HIS A 200 14.68 -22.52 16.47
N ARG A 201 13.84 -23.22 15.69
CA ARG A 201 14.19 -24.50 15.06
C ARG A 201 15.35 -24.41 14.06
N PRO A 202 15.48 -23.37 13.23
CA PRO A 202 16.58 -23.30 12.27
C PRO A 202 17.96 -23.50 12.89
N SER A 203 18.21 -22.92 14.07
CA SER A 203 19.48 -23.08 14.79
C SER A 203 19.71 -24.49 15.35
N MET A 204 18.64 -25.17 15.77
CA MET A 204 18.70 -26.55 16.28
C MET A 204 18.91 -27.59 15.18
N LEU A 205 18.49 -27.24 13.95
CA LEU A 205 18.57 -28.09 12.78
C LEU A 205 19.82 -27.80 11.91
N ASN A 206 20.70 -26.90 12.36
CA ASN A 206 21.86 -26.40 11.60
C ASN A 206 21.50 -25.72 10.27
N ILE A 207 20.28 -25.23 10.12
CA ILE A 207 19.88 -24.33 9.03
C ILE A 207 20.51 -22.95 9.27
N HIS A 208 20.51 -22.52 10.54
CA HIS A 208 21.31 -21.38 11.03
C HIS A 208 22.44 -21.91 11.91
N ASP A 209 23.60 -21.25 11.91
CA ASP A 209 24.78 -21.62 12.71
C ASP A 209 24.62 -21.28 14.19
N ARG A 210 23.67 -20.42 14.52
CA ARG A 210 23.27 -20.04 15.88
C ARG A 210 21.86 -19.46 15.89
N TYR A 211 21.34 -19.25 17.09
CA TYR A 211 20.13 -18.46 17.30
C TYR A 211 20.44 -16.97 17.10
N TYR A 212 19.66 -16.32 16.22
CA TYR A 212 19.80 -14.89 15.92
C TYR A 212 18.68 -14.03 16.51
N GLY A 213 17.48 -14.60 16.72
CA GLY A 213 16.28 -13.87 17.15
C GLY A 213 15.35 -13.45 16.02
N GLY A 214 15.78 -13.53 14.75
CA GLY A 214 14.88 -13.36 13.59
C GLY A 214 14.08 -14.61 13.24
N PHE A 215 13.04 -14.45 12.42
CA PHE A 215 12.30 -15.58 11.86
C PHE A 215 12.93 -16.01 10.53
N ALA A 216 13.12 -17.31 10.32
CA ALA A 216 13.39 -17.83 8.98
C ALA A 216 12.24 -17.46 8.04
N ARG A 217 12.54 -17.22 6.76
CA ARG A 217 11.60 -16.66 5.79
C ARG A 217 10.39 -17.57 5.55
N TYR A 218 10.64 -18.84 5.25
CA TYR A 218 9.59 -19.84 5.08
C TYR A 218 10.12 -21.25 5.33
N VAL A 219 9.19 -22.18 5.56
CA VAL A 219 9.41 -23.63 5.49
C VAL A 219 8.32 -24.24 4.62
N THR A 220 8.64 -25.27 3.85
CA THR A 220 7.65 -25.96 3.01
C THR A 220 6.88 -27.02 3.80
N LEU A 221 5.75 -27.49 3.27
CA LEU A 221 5.02 -28.65 3.80
C LEU A 221 5.84 -29.95 3.78
N ASN A 222 6.99 -29.96 3.09
CA ASN A 222 7.94 -31.08 3.07
C ASN A 222 9.15 -30.82 3.98
N ASP A 223 9.07 -29.82 4.87
CA ASP A 223 10.10 -29.47 5.83
C ASP A 223 11.40 -28.91 5.21
N ASP A 224 11.34 -28.39 3.99
CA ASP A 224 12.44 -27.67 3.36
C ASP A 224 12.47 -26.21 3.84
N TRP A 225 13.61 -25.76 4.37
CA TRP A 225 13.75 -24.44 4.97
C TRP A 225 14.37 -23.41 4.03
N SER A 226 13.83 -22.20 4.04
CA SER A 226 14.51 -20.99 3.55
C SER A 226 15.28 -20.33 4.69
N GLN A 227 16.59 -20.20 4.57
CA GLN A 227 17.43 -19.67 5.63
C GLN A 227 17.34 -18.15 5.90
N PRO A 228 17.08 -17.24 4.93
CA PRO A 228 17.15 -15.81 5.18
C PRO A 228 16.14 -15.33 6.22
N MET A 229 16.42 -14.22 6.89
CA MET A 229 15.51 -13.56 7.84
C MET A 229 15.17 -12.15 7.34
N GLY A 230 13.89 -11.89 7.04
CA GLY A 230 13.46 -10.64 6.41
C GLY A 230 13.22 -9.53 7.44
N VAL A 231 13.55 -8.28 7.12
CA VAL A 231 13.14 -7.15 7.98
C VAL A 231 11.63 -6.97 7.99
N GLU A 232 10.95 -7.41 6.93
CA GLU A 232 9.50 -7.35 6.79
C GLU A 232 8.77 -8.10 7.91
N ASP A 233 9.38 -9.16 8.47
CA ASP A 233 8.83 -9.93 9.60
C ASP A 233 8.65 -9.07 10.86
N LEU A 234 9.23 -7.86 10.94
CA LEU A 234 8.85 -6.87 11.97
C LEU A 234 7.36 -6.50 11.93
N TYR A 235 6.66 -6.75 10.82
CA TYR A 235 5.20 -6.62 10.73
C TYR A 235 4.48 -7.57 11.70
N ASP A 236 5.06 -8.73 12.00
CA ASP A 236 4.48 -9.76 12.88
C ASP A 236 4.31 -9.28 14.32
N LEU A 237 5.04 -8.22 14.71
CA LEU A 237 4.87 -7.52 15.98
C LEU A 237 3.42 -7.09 16.23
N ILE A 238 2.66 -6.78 15.18
CA ILE A 238 1.24 -6.40 15.31
C ILE A 238 0.43 -7.58 15.87
N GLY A 239 0.55 -8.75 15.24
CA GLY A 239 -0.16 -9.95 15.65
C GLY A 239 0.27 -10.46 17.03
N LEU A 240 1.57 -10.53 17.28
CA LEU A 240 2.12 -10.96 18.57
C LEU A 240 1.70 -10.01 19.72
N LYS A 241 1.66 -8.70 19.46
CA LYS A 241 1.17 -7.72 20.44
C LYS A 241 -0.32 -7.89 20.72
N MET A 242 -1.15 -8.14 19.69
CA MET A 242 -2.57 -8.45 19.90
C MET A 242 -2.75 -9.73 20.73
N LEU A 243 -1.97 -10.78 20.46
CA LEU A 243 -2.04 -12.03 21.21
C LEU A 243 -1.69 -11.89 22.70
N CYS A 244 -0.90 -10.88 23.09
CA CYS A 244 -0.67 -10.58 24.50
C CYS A 244 -1.97 -10.27 25.27
N ASP A 245 -2.96 -9.68 24.59
CA ASP A 245 -4.26 -9.36 25.16
C ASP A 245 -5.27 -10.51 25.01
N PHE A 246 -5.25 -11.22 23.87
CA PHE A 246 -6.18 -12.32 23.57
C PHE A 246 -5.78 -13.68 24.19
N ASP A 247 -4.49 -13.89 24.49
CA ASP A 247 -3.96 -15.10 25.10
C ASP A 247 -2.96 -14.79 26.23
N PRO A 248 -3.43 -14.18 27.34
CA PRO A 248 -2.57 -13.67 28.40
C PRO A 248 -1.72 -14.76 29.09
N ASN A 249 -2.11 -16.03 28.98
CA ASN A 249 -1.34 -17.15 29.54
C ASN A 249 0.00 -17.38 28.82
N ASN A 250 0.12 -16.96 27.55
CA ASN A 250 1.35 -17.08 26.75
C ASN A 250 2.00 -15.71 26.50
N LYS A 251 1.54 -14.66 27.19
CA LYS A 251 2.02 -13.29 27.02
C LYS A 251 3.54 -13.18 27.10
N ASP A 252 4.16 -13.77 28.11
CA ASP A 252 5.62 -13.71 28.31
C ASP A 252 6.38 -14.31 27.11
N THR A 253 5.83 -15.38 26.50
CA THR A 253 6.39 -15.99 25.28
C THR A 253 6.32 -15.02 24.11
N TYR A 254 5.17 -14.38 23.88
CA TYR A 254 5.02 -13.42 22.79
C TYR A 254 5.90 -12.19 22.99
N GLU A 255 5.99 -11.67 24.21
CA GLU A 255 6.87 -10.55 24.54
C GLU A 255 8.35 -10.89 24.31
N ALA A 256 8.77 -12.11 24.66
CA ALA A 256 10.12 -12.59 24.37
C ALA A 256 10.39 -12.71 22.86
N MET A 257 9.45 -13.30 22.10
CA MET A 257 9.57 -13.39 20.63
C MET A 257 9.72 -12.01 20.00
N MET A 258 8.88 -11.04 20.39
CA MET A 258 8.93 -9.66 19.89
C MET A 258 10.25 -8.97 20.27
N ALA A 259 10.72 -9.13 21.50
CA ALA A 259 11.96 -8.52 21.98
C ALA A 259 13.18 -9.03 21.21
N ASP A 260 13.28 -10.34 20.99
CA ASP A 260 14.38 -10.96 20.23
C ASP A 260 14.34 -10.55 18.75
N LEU A 261 13.16 -10.54 18.15
CA LEU A 261 12.95 -10.11 16.76
C LEU A 261 13.43 -8.67 16.54
N VAL A 262 13.04 -7.76 17.44
CA VAL A 262 13.42 -6.35 17.38
C VAL A 262 14.91 -6.17 17.69
N ALA A 263 15.45 -6.88 18.68
CA ALA A 263 16.86 -6.81 19.04
C ALA A 263 17.77 -7.19 17.86
N PHE A 264 17.33 -8.14 17.02
CA PHE A 264 18.07 -8.57 15.85
C PHE A 264 17.82 -7.73 14.60
N LEU A 265 16.55 -7.56 14.19
CA LEU A 265 16.21 -6.97 12.89
C LEU A 265 16.34 -5.44 12.84
N ARG A 266 16.38 -4.76 13.99
CA ARG A 266 16.49 -3.28 14.04
C ARG A 266 17.68 -2.75 13.27
N GLU A 267 18.85 -3.37 13.42
CA GLU A 267 20.07 -2.91 12.76
C GLU A 267 19.92 -2.94 11.23
N GLY A 268 19.32 -4.03 10.71
CA GLY A 268 19.01 -4.17 9.29
C GLY A 268 18.06 -3.08 8.81
N LEU A 269 16.95 -2.86 9.52
CA LEU A 269 15.95 -1.85 9.15
C LEU A 269 16.53 -0.42 9.20
N GLU A 270 17.31 -0.08 10.23
CA GLU A 270 17.93 1.25 10.37
C GLU A 270 18.89 1.60 9.22
N GLN A 271 19.45 0.58 8.59
CA GLN A 271 20.36 0.69 7.44
C GLN A 271 19.65 0.38 6.11
N LEU A 272 18.33 0.18 6.12
CA LEU A 272 17.53 -0.17 4.95
C LEU A 272 18.08 -1.40 4.22
N TYR A 273 18.33 -2.48 4.95
CA TYR A 273 18.50 -3.82 4.39
C TYR A 273 17.16 -4.54 4.31
N LEU A 274 17.04 -5.52 3.43
CA LEU A 274 15.82 -6.30 3.25
C LEU A 274 15.87 -7.64 4.00
N TRP A 275 17.03 -8.29 4.07
CA TRP A 275 17.19 -9.53 4.84
C TRP A 275 18.62 -9.75 5.32
N PHE A 276 18.77 -10.60 6.33
CA PHE A 276 20.03 -11.19 6.73
C PHE A 276 20.12 -12.63 6.20
N ASP A 277 21.28 -13.04 5.68
CA ASP A 277 21.51 -14.41 5.16
C ASP A 277 22.44 -15.21 6.11
N PRO A 278 21.88 -16.02 7.02
CA PRO A 278 22.65 -16.66 8.08
C PRO A 278 23.51 -17.83 7.57
N LYS A 279 24.67 -17.99 8.19
CA LYS A 279 25.50 -19.21 8.07
C LYS A 279 24.75 -20.43 8.64
N PRO A 280 25.14 -21.68 8.30
CA PRO A 280 26.29 -22.07 7.49
C PRO A 280 26.07 -21.97 5.97
N PHE A 281 24.82 -21.85 5.52
CA PHE A 281 24.50 -21.85 4.08
C PHE A 281 24.54 -20.45 3.45
N GLY A 282 24.24 -19.41 4.23
CA GLY A 282 24.39 -18.01 3.83
C GLY A 282 25.77 -17.43 4.14
N ASP A 283 25.98 -16.16 3.79
CA ASP A 283 27.28 -15.49 3.96
C ASP A 283 27.47 -14.78 5.31
N GLY A 284 26.41 -14.71 6.12
CA GLY A 284 26.36 -14.05 7.43
C GLY A 284 26.27 -12.53 7.34
N LYS A 285 25.67 -11.98 6.28
CA LYS A 285 25.53 -10.54 6.07
C LYS A 285 24.10 -10.11 5.78
N TRP A 286 23.93 -8.79 5.84
CA TRP A 286 22.72 -8.10 5.42
C TRP A 286 22.77 -7.78 3.93
N HIS A 287 21.63 -7.94 3.26
CA HIS A 287 21.50 -7.80 1.83
C HIS A 287 20.37 -6.84 1.42
N ARG A 288 20.56 -6.29 0.24
CA ARG A 288 19.60 -5.51 -0.54
C ARG A 288 19.41 -6.19 -1.91
N VAL A 289 18.58 -5.61 -2.77
CA VAL A 289 18.43 -6.07 -4.15
C VAL A 289 19.22 -5.21 -5.13
N GLY A 290 19.23 -5.63 -6.39
CA GLY A 290 19.99 -5.02 -7.47
C GLY A 290 21.41 -5.56 -7.56
N VAL A 291 22.05 -5.39 -8.72
CA VAL A 291 23.38 -5.93 -9.02
C VAL A 291 24.45 -5.47 -8.02
N ASN A 292 24.29 -4.26 -7.49
CA ASN A 292 25.22 -3.65 -6.54
C ASN A 292 24.71 -3.65 -5.09
N GLU A 293 23.57 -4.30 -4.81
CA GLU A 293 22.91 -4.28 -3.50
C GLU A 293 22.68 -2.85 -2.93
N THR A 294 22.21 -1.96 -3.80
CA THR A 294 21.90 -0.56 -3.46
C THR A 294 20.40 -0.29 -3.39
N GLU A 295 19.56 -1.25 -3.79
CA GLU A 295 18.13 -1.04 -3.97
C GLU A 295 17.31 -1.79 -2.91
N VAL A 296 16.21 -1.19 -2.47
CA VAL A 296 15.20 -1.85 -1.64
C VAL A 296 13.82 -1.72 -2.24
N TYR A 297 12.96 -2.70 -1.97
CA TYR A 297 11.51 -2.58 -2.16
C TYR A 297 10.94 -1.71 -1.04
N ASP A 298 9.96 -0.87 -1.35
CA ASP A 298 9.37 0.02 -0.35
C ASP A 298 8.33 -0.66 0.54
N ASP A 299 7.61 -1.67 0.05
CA ASP A 299 6.58 -2.38 0.79
C ASP A 299 7.13 -3.18 2.00
N PRO A 300 8.19 -4.02 1.90
CA PRO A 300 8.87 -4.60 3.06
C PRO A 300 9.29 -3.56 4.11
N ILE A 301 9.82 -2.42 3.67
CA ILE A 301 10.27 -1.36 4.58
C ILE A 301 9.08 -0.69 5.25
N ALA A 302 7.99 -0.45 4.53
CA ALA A 302 6.76 0.14 5.07
C ALA A 302 6.08 -0.80 6.07
N PHE A 303 5.98 -2.10 5.77
CA PHE A 303 5.43 -3.11 6.67
C PHE A 303 6.27 -3.24 7.94
N ALA A 304 7.59 -3.36 7.80
CA ALA A 304 8.52 -3.42 8.94
C ALA A 304 8.40 -2.17 9.83
N LEU A 305 8.33 -0.99 9.21
CA LEU A 305 8.17 0.28 9.91
C LEU A 305 6.83 0.36 10.67
N LEU A 306 5.74 -0.10 10.07
CA LEU A 306 4.42 -0.12 10.71
C LEU A 306 4.38 -1.08 11.90
N GLY A 307 4.98 -2.26 11.76
CA GLY A 307 5.11 -3.23 12.85
C GLY A 307 5.91 -2.66 14.02
N LEU A 308 7.09 -2.10 13.75
CA LEU A 308 7.93 -1.48 14.77
C LEU A 308 7.24 -0.26 15.42
N TYR A 309 6.56 0.57 14.63
CA TYR A 309 5.77 1.69 15.15
C TYR A 309 4.64 1.22 16.07
N THR A 310 4.01 0.09 15.77
CA THR A 310 2.97 -0.50 16.62
C THR A 310 3.54 -1.01 17.93
N TYR A 311 4.76 -1.56 17.91
CA TYR A 311 5.45 -2.05 19.10
C TYR A 311 5.97 -0.92 20.00
N GLU A 312 6.69 0.07 19.43
CA GLU A 312 7.47 1.07 20.18
C GLU A 312 6.92 2.50 20.11
N GLY A 313 5.94 2.77 19.25
CA GLY A 313 5.51 4.12 18.91
C GLY A 313 6.54 4.86 18.04
N TRP A 314 6.58 6.19 18.15
CA TRP A 314 7.47 7.05 17.35
C TRP A 314 8.92 7.07 17.86
N SER A 315 9.54 5.90 17.95
CA SER A 315 10.91 5.73 18.44
C SER A 315 11.94 6.39 17.50
N THR A 316 13.18 6.57 17.97
CA THR A 316 14.28 7.11 17.15
C THR A 316 14.54 6.27 15.89
N THR A 317 14.34 4.95 15.96
CA THR A 317 14.44 4.05 14.81
C THR A 317 13.34 4.37 13.79
N CYS A 318 12.07 4.43 14.21
CA CYS A 318 10.96 4.76 13.32
C CYS A 318 11.16 6.12 12.63
N GLN A 319 11.59 7.13 13.40
CA GLN A 319 11.94 8.45 12.88
C GLN A 319 13.06 8.37 11.83
N ARG A 320 14.14 7.65 12.11
CA ARG A 320 15.28 7.52 11.21
C ARG A 320 14.86 6.90 9.87
N VAL A 321 14.17 5.77 9.92
CA VAL A 321 13.74 5.02 8.74
C VAL A 321 12.75 5.84 7.92
N TYR A 322 11.68 6.34 8.55
CA TYR A 322 10.68 7.15 7.88
C TYR A 322 11.30 8.39 7.24
N ASN A 323 12.08 9.17 8.00
CA ASN A 323 12.68 10.40 7.49
C ASN A 323 13.70 10.14 6.37
N PHE A 324 14.44 9.03 6.42
CA PHE A 324 15.35 8.66 5.34
C PHE A 324 14.58 8.47 4.03
N VAL A 325 13.54 7.62 4.05
CA VAL A 325 12.78 7.30 2.83
C VAL A 325 11.94 8.50 2.38
N GLN A 326 11.32 9.22 3.30
CA GLN A 326 10.52 10.42 3.00
C GLN A 326 11.35 11.57 2.40
N THR A 327 12.68 11.53 2.51
CA THR A 327 13.59 12.53 1.92
C THR A 327 14.23 12.07 0.61
N ILE A 328 13.89 10.87 0.11
CA ILE A 328 14.24 10.44 -1.26
C ILE A 328 13.63 11.46 -2.23
N ARG A 329 14.46 12.00 -3.13
CA ARG A 329 14.06 13.10 -4.01
C ARG A 329 13.72 12.59 -5.40
N ALA A 330 13.01 13.42 -6.16
CA ALA A 330 12.96 13.25 -7.60
C ALA A 330 14.38 13.30 -8.20
N SER A 331 14.62 12.51 -9.24
CA SER A 331 15.88 12.53 -10.00
C SER A 331 15.66 13.17 -11.36
N ALA A 332 16.74 13.48 -12.10
CA ALA A 332 16.61 13.94 -13.48
C ALA A 332 15.86 12.92 -14.37
N LYS A 333 16.03 11.62 -14.10
CA LYS A 333 15.34 10.53 -14.81
C LYS A 333 13.85 10.43 -14.42
N TYR A 334 13.52 10.75 -13.16
CA TYR A 334 12.18 10.64 -12.60
C TYR A 334 11.77 11.95 -11.92
N PRO A 335 11.62 13.05 -12.68
CA PRO A 335 11.35 14.38 -12.12
C PRO A 335 9.94 14.49 -11.51
N ALA A 336 9.01 13.63 -11.96
CA ALA A 336 7.64 13.60 -11.47
C ALA A 336 7.45 12.96 -10.09
N TYR A 337 8.45 12.25 -9.55
CA TYR A 337 8.32 11.55 -8.27
C TYR A 337 8.11 12.52 -7.09
N ASN A 338 7.18 12.19 -6.18
CA ASN A 338 6.92 12.94 -4.96
C ASN A 338 6.75 11.99 -3.76
N PRO A 339 7.68 11.97 -2.79
CA PRO A 339 7.58 11.10 -1.61
C PRO A 339 6.37 11.42 -0.73
N ALA A 340 5.83 12.64 -0.80
CA ALA A 340 4.64 13.01 -0.04
C ALA A 340 3.36 12.37 -0.56
N VAL A 341 3.37 11.87 -1.81
CA VAL A 341 2.27 11.09 -2.36
C VAL A 341 2.40 9.65 -1.86
N CYS A 342 3.45 8.96 -2.26
CA CYS A 342 3.68 7.55 -2.01
C CYS A 342 5.17 7.24 -2.18
N TRP A 343 5.65 6.12 -1.63
CA TRP A 343 7.02 5.67 -1.88
C TRP A 343 7.10 4.93 -3.23
N PRO A 344 8.30 4.87 -3.85
CA PRO A 344 8.47 4.24 -5.14
C PRO A 344 8.72 2.74 -4.94
N GLY A 345 8.26 1.89 -5.87
CA GLY A 345 8.41 0.44 -5.73
C GLY A 345 9.85 -0.04 -5.55
N TYR A 346 10.83 0.74 -6.02
CA TYR A 346 12.25 0.50 -5.82
C TYR A 346 12.94 1.81 -5.42
N ILE A 347 13.71 1.76 -4.34
CA ILE A 347 14.48 2.90 -3.81
C ILE A 347 15.96 2.55 -3.87
N ASP A 348 16.77 3.36 -4.55
CA ASP A 348 18.22 3.32 -4.39
C ASP A 348 18.60 4.12 -3.15
N VAL A 349 19.01 3.40 -2.09
CA VAL A 349 19.33 4.01 -0.79
C VAL A 349 20.72 4.65 -0.77
N VAL A 350 21.58 4.36 -1.75
CA VAL A 350 22.90 4.96 -1.85
C VAL A 350 22.83 6.29 -2.61
N THR A 351 22.21 6.29 -3.78
CA THR A 351 22.04 7.52 -4.57
C THR A 351 20.90 8.40 -4.07
N ARG A 352 20.00 7.83 -3.24
CA ARG A 352 18.85 8.50 -2.63
C ARG A 352 17.82 9.00 -3.65
N PHE A 353 17.58 8.17 -4.66
CA PHE A 353 16.62 8.41 -5.74
C PHE A 353 15.71 7.18 -5.95
N PRO A 354 14.52 7.36 -6.56
CA PRO A 354 13.73 6.24 -7.05
C PRO A 354 14.50 5.47 -8.12
N ALA A 355 14.48 4.13 -8.04
CA ALA A 355 15.09 3.22 -9.00
C ALA A 355 14.07 2.71 -10.05
N CYS A 356 12.78 3.04 -9.91
CA CYS A 356 11.71 2.72 -10.85
C CYS A 356 10.86 3.97 -11.19
N PRO A 357 10.01 3.93 -12.25
CA PRO A 357 9.16 5.06 -12.67
C PRO A 357 7.76 5.12 -12.02
N TYR A 358 7.47 4.32 -10.99
CA TYR A 358 6.12 4.16 -10.44
C TYR A 358 6.10 4.11 -8.91
N TYR A 359 4.96 4.49 -8.33
CA TYR A 359 4.69 4.37 -6.90
C TYR A 359 4.28 2.96 -6.54
N ASP A 360 4.71 2.41 -5.41
CA ASP A 360 3.98 1.27 -4.85
C ASP A 360 2.77 1.77 -4.06
N ALA A 361 1.60 1.71 -4.70
CA ALA A 361 0.37 2.30 -4.18
C ALA A 361 0.02 1.81 -2.76
N VAL A 362 0.44 0.60 -2.37
CA VAL A 362 0.14 0.05 -1.03
C VAL A 362 0.74 0.91 0.09
N THR A 363 1.89 1.55 -0.14
CA THR A 363 2.62 2.27 0.91
C THR A 363 1.92 3.55 1.34
N SER A 364 1.12 4.17 0.48
CA SER A 364 0.22 5.26 0.88
C SER A 364 -0.76 4.82 1.96
N GLY A 365 -1.29 3.60 1.84
CA GLY A 365 -2.14 2.99 2.84
C GLY A 365 -1.36 2.60 4.09
N ILE A 366 -0.29 1.80 3.97
CA ILE A 366 0.48 1.33 5.14
C ILE A 366 0.93 2.49 6.04
N LEU A 367 1.37 3.60 5.45
CA LEU A 367 1.90 4.75 6.17
C LEU A 367 0.83 5.68 6.75
N TRP A 368 -0.47 5.44 6.53
CA TRP A 368 -1.52 6.40 6.87
C TRP A 368 -1.49 6.80 8.35
N ARG A 369 -1.26 5.85 9.27
CA ARG A 369 -1.21 6.11 10.73
C ARG A 369 0.00 6.96 11.10
N ILE A 370 1.16 6.67 10.50
CA ILE A 370 2.39 7.41 10.74
C ILE A 370 2.24 8.84 10.23
N ARG A 371 1.77 9.00 8.98
CA ARG A 371 1.54 10.32 8.36
C ARG A 371 0.49 11.14 9.09
N LYS A 372 -0.65 10.55 9.47
CA LYS A 372 -1.70 11.23 10.26
C LYS A 372 -1.14 11.87 11.54
N ASN A 373 -0.19 11.19 12.19
CA ASN A 373 0.34 11.61 13.47
C ASN A 373 1.58 12.50 13.35
N HIS A 374 2.46 12.25 12.38
CA HIS A 374 3.82 12.83 12.34
C HIS A 374 4.18 13.54 11.03
N ASP A 375 3.39 13.40 9.97
CA ASP A 375 3.62 14.05 8.66
C ASP A 375 2.29 14.40 8.00
N ARG A 376 1.57 15.31 8.65
CA ARG A 376 0.20 15.68 8.27
C ARG A 376 0.10 16.36 6.90
N PRO A 377 1.11 17.13 6.42
CA PRO A 377 1.11 17.61 5.04
C PRO A 377 1.15 16.49 4.01
N ALA A 378 2.04 15.50 4.16
CA ALA A 378 2.07 14.34 3.27
C ALA A 378 0.79 13.51 3.37
N TYR A 379 0.24 13.37 4.58
CA TYR A 379 -1.05 12.69 4.78
C TYR A 379 -2.18 13.29 3.93
N ALA A 380 -2.36 14.62 3.99
CA ALA A 380 -3.38 15.32 3.23
C ALA A 380 -3.12 15.26 1.72
N PHE A 381 -1.87 15.44 1.30
CA PHE A 381 -1.51 15.46 -0.11
C PHE A 381 -1.62 14.08 -0.76
N SER A 382 -1.15 13.03 -0.09
CA SER A 382 -1.34 11.64 -0.51
C SER A 382 -2.82 11.32 -0.72
N MET A 383 -3.68 11.64 0.26
CA MET A 383 -5.13 11.47 0.11
C MET A 383 -5.70 12.27 -1.06
N GLN A 384 -5.27 13.52 -1.27
CA GLN A 384 -5.74 14.34 -2.38
C GLN A 384 -5.43 13.69 -3.75
N VAL A 385 -4.22 13.15 -3.92
CA VAL A 385 -3.81 12.47 -5.16
C VAL A 385 -4.54 11.15 -5.34
N VAL A 386 -4.52 10.27 -4.33
CA VAL A 386 -5.19 8.96 -4.37
C VAL A 386 -6.69 9.13 -4.63
N LYS A 387 -7.34 10.13 -4.02
CA LYS A 387 -8.75 10.41 -4.25
C LYS A 387 -9.05 10.86 -5.68
N LYS A 388 -8.16 11.64 -6.29
CA LYS A 388 -8.34 12.14 -7.65
C LYS A 388 -8.22 11.03 -8.69
N TYR A 389 -7.24 10.13 -8.50
CA TYR A 389 -6.94 9.02 -9.42
C TYR A 389 -7.34 7.67 -8.82
N TRP A 390 -8.46 7.63 -8.10
CA TRP A 390 -8.78 6.48 -7.27
C TRP A 390 -8.91 5.17 -8.06
N GLN A 391 -9.29 5.24 -9.35
CA GLN A 391 -9.40 4.08 -10.23
C GLN A 391 -8.04 3.50 -10.55
N GLU A 392 -7.11 4.35 -10.96
CA GLU A 392 -5.74 3.97 -11.33
C GLU A 392 -4.95 3.46 -10.11
N TRP A 393 -5.24 3.98 -8.92
CA TRP A 393 -4.58 3.57 -7.68
C TRP A 393 -5.04 2.20 -7.15
N MET A 394 -6.09 1.60 -7.72
CA MET A 394 -6.42 0.19 -7.44
C MET A 394 -5.42 -0.78 -8.11
N TYR A 395 -4.72 -0.31 -9.13
CA TYR A 395 -3.74 -1.10 -9.89
C TYR A 395 -2.40 -1.17 -9.18
N TRP A 396 -1.62 -2.17 -9.56
CA TRP A 396 -0.23 -2.26 -9.16
C TRP A 396 0.62 -1.25 -9.96
N GLY A 397 1.31 -0.39 -9.22
CA GLY A 397 2.28 0.56 -9.74
C GLY A 397 1.72 1.73 -10.59
N PRO A 398 1.02 2.72 -10.01
CA PRO A 398 0.72 3.97 -10.70
C PRO A 398 2.01 4.73 -11.08
N LEU A 399 2.14 5.11 -12.36
CA LEU A 399 3.27 5.90 -12.84
C LEU A 399 3.36 7.27 -12.15
N PHE A 400 4.59 7.77 -11.94
CA PHE A 400 4.77 9.09 -11.33
C PHE A 400 4.19 10.25 -12.17
N THR A 401 4.12 10.07 -13.49
CA THR A 401 3.83 11.13 -14.45
C THR A 401 2.35 11.40 -14.63
N ASP A 402 1.55 10.35 -14.76
CA ASP A 402 0.13 10.44 -15.09
C ASP A 402 -0.75 9.48 -14.27
N HIS A 403 -0.15 8.75 -13.31
CA HIS A 403 -0.80 7.75 -12.49
C HIS A 403 -1.37 6.54 -13.24
N SER A 404 -1.19 6.44 -14.56
CA SER A 404 -1.57 5.23 -15.30
C SER A 404 -0.79 4.02 -14.80
N PRO A 405 -1.38 2.82 -14.82
CA PRO A 405 -0.77 1.67 -14.18
C PRO A 405 0.32 1.05 -15.06
N ILE A 406 1.41 0.57 -14.43
CA ILE A 406 2.47 -0.16 -15.16
C ILE A 406 2.04 -1.57 -15.59
N THR A 407 1.03 -2.13 -14.92
CA THR A 407 0.45 -3.43 -15.27
C THR A 407 -1.08 -3.40 -15.14
N PRO A 408 -1.81 -4.28 -15.84
CA PRO A 408 -3.28 -4.29 -15.75
C PRO A 408 -3.81 -4.91 -14.46
N GLN A 409 -2.97 -5.45 -13.57
CA GLN A 409 -3.42 -6.08 -12.34
C GLN A 409 -3.87 -5.05 -11.29
N LYS A 410 -5.11 -5.17 -10.82
CA LYS A 410 -5.57 -4.59 -9.56
C LYS A 410 -5.20 -5.53 -8.40
N ALA A 411 -4.60 -5.00 -7.34
CA ALA A 411 -4.05 -5.82 -6.25
C ALA A 411 -4.92 -5.72 -4.99
N MET A 412 -5.28 -6.87 -4.40
CA MET A 412 -6.10 -6.91 -3.19
C MET A 412 -5.45 -6.20 -2.00
N ALA A 413 -4.14 -6.33 -1.84
CA ALA A 413 -3.39 -5.61 -0.82
C ALA A 413 -3.50 -4.09 -1.00
N ASN A 414 -3.28 -3.58 -2.21
CA ASN A 414 -3.36 -2.15 -2.52
C ASN A 414 -4.76 -1.61 -2.21
N VAL A 415 -5.80 -2.28 -2.71
CA VAL A 415 -7.18 -1.85 -2.49
C VAL A 415 -7.56 -1.89 -1.00
N SER A 416 -7.15 -2.92 -0.26
CA SER A 416 -7.45 -3.02 1.17
C SER A 416 -6.75 -1.92 1.99
N TRP A 417 -5.47 -1.66 1.73
CA TRP A 417 -4.68 -0.63 2.44
C TRP A 417 -5.13 0.80 2.11
N LEU A 418 -5.40 1.09 0.84
CA LEU A 418 -5.95 2.38 0.43
C LEU A 418 -7.41 2.55 0.93
N GLY A 419 -8.18 1.47 0.97
CA GLY A 419 -9.49 1.45 1.61
C GLY A 419 -9.41 1.86 3.08
N MET A 420 -8.44 1.32 3.84
CA MET A 420 -8.17 1.76 5.21
C MET A 420 -7.78 3.24 5.29
N LEU A 421 -6.94 3.75 4.39
CA LEU A 421 -6.62 5.17 4.30
C LEU A 421 -7.88 6.02 4.09
N PHE A 422 -8.76 5.65 3.15
CA PHE A 422 -10.02 6.36 2.90
C PHE A 422 -10.98 6.32 4.09
N LEU A 423 -11.08 5.19 4.79
CA LEU A 423 -11.96 5.05 5.95
C LEU A 423 -11.51 5.91 7.13
N ASN A 424 -10.20 5.98 7.35
CA ASN A 424 -9.62 6.61 8.52
C ASN A 424 -9.16 8.05 8.27
N TYR A 425 -9.43 8.59 7.09
CA TYR A 425 -9.01 9.95 6.72
C TYR A 425 -9.82 11.02 7.41
N GLU A 426 -9.09 11.88 8.13
CA GLU A 426 -9.59 13.10 8.72
C GLU A 426 -8.71 14.26 8.24
N GLU A 427 -9.33 15.27 7.64
CA GLU A 427 -8.63 16.46 7.17
C GLU A 427 -7.82 17.09 8.32
N PRO A 428 -6.50 17.30 8.17
CA PRO A 428 -5.67 17.82 9.25
C PRO A 428 -6.15 19.17 9.79
N ASN A 429 -6.45 19.22 11.09
CA ASN A 429 -6.89 20.43 11.78
C ASN A 429 -5.74 21.06 12.59
N THR A 430 -4.82 21.74 11.91
CA THR A 430 -3.67 22.43 12.52
C THR A 430 -3.95 23.94 12.69
N PRO A 431 -3.17 24.67 13.49
CA PRO A 431 -3.24 26.13 13.51
C PRO A 431 -3.15 26.75 12.11
N PHE A 432 -2.24 26.26 11.26
CA PHE A 432 -2.07 26.78 9.91
C PHE A 432 -3.24 26.42 8.99
N THR A 433 -3.78 25.19 9.03
CA THR A 433 -4.94 24.86 8.18
C THR A 433 -6.20 25.62 8.59
N ARG A 434 -6.32 26.05 9.86
CA ARG A 434 -7.38 26.98 10.30
C ARG A 434 -7.20 28.38 9.70
N ILE A 435 -5.97 28.90 9.67
CA ILE A 435 -5.65 30.17 9.02
C ILE A 435 -5.95 30.08 7.52
N LEU A 436 -5.49 29.02 6.83
CA LEU A 436 -5.79 28.81 5.41
C LEU A 436 -7.30 28.74 5.15
N ARG A 437 -8.08 28.10 6.03
CA ARG A 437 -9.53 28.05 5.87
C ARG A 437 -10.18 29.43 5.97
N ALA A 438 -9.72 30.26 6.91
CA ALA A 438 -10.28 31.59 7.17
C ALA A 438 -9.81 32.67 6.19
N TYR A 439 -8.55 32.63 5.77
CA TYR A 439 -7.89 33.72 5.05
C TYR A 439 -7.16 33.30 3.77
N GLY A 440 -6.99 31.99 3.54
CA GLY A 440 -6.29 31.47 2.37
C GLY A 440 -7.10 31.68 1.10
N GLU A 441 -6.43 32.10 0.04
CA GLU A 441 -6.99 32.21 -1.30
C GLU A 441 -6.80 30.89 -2.07
N ALA A 442 -7.72 30.63 -3.01
CA ALA A 442 -7.65 29.44 -3.86
C ALA A 442 -6.57 29.60 -4.95
N ALA A 443 -5.83 28.52 -5.20
CA ALA A 443 -4.88 28.41 -6.30
C ALA A 443 -4.89 26.98 -6.85
N LEU A 444 -4.38 26.82 -8.06
CA LEU A 444 -4.16 25.49 -8.66
C LEU A 444 -2.67 25.16 -8.61
N LEU A 445 -2.34 24.00 -8.06
CA LEU A 445 -1.02 23.39 -8.12
C LEU A 445 -0.95 22.46 -9.32
N TYR A 446 -0.01 22.71 -10.21
CA TYR A 446 0.36 21.88 -11.34
C TYR A 446 1.71 21.21 -11.03
N PRO A 447 1.73 19.93 -10.64
CA PRO A 447 2.98 19.27 -10.30
C PRO A 447 3.87 19.12 -11.53
N VAL A 448 5.18 19.32 -11.38
CA VAL A 448 6.15 19.05 -12.46
C VAL A 448 6.11 17.58 -12.87
N ARG A 449 6.12 17.34 -14.19
CA ARG A 449 6.16 16.01 -14.84
C ARG A 449 7.48 15.75 -15.55
N ALA A 450 8.03 16.75 -16.24
CA ALA A 450 9.29 16.70 -16.96
C ALA A 450 10.01 18.04 -16.86
N SER A 451 11.36 18.02 -16.85
CA SER A 451 12.19 19.22 -16.61
C SER A 451 13.47 19.29 -17.47
N GLU A 452 13.55 18.56 -18.58
CA GLU A 452 14.74 18.57 -19.46
C GLU A 452 14.74 19.78 -20.42
N ASP A 453 13.97 19.73 -21.51
CA ASP A 453 13.98 20.80 -22.55
C ASP A 453 12.85 21.83 -22.39
N ARG A 454 11.68 21.39 -21.91
CA ARG A 454 10.51 22.23 -21.58
C ARG A 454 9.87 21.66 -20.33
N VAL A 455 9.59 22.52 -19.35
CA VAL A 455 8.86 22.08 -18.15
C VAL A 455 7.43 21.71 -18.55
N ASP A 456 7.08 20.44 -18.35
CA ASP A 456 5.72 19.93 -18.52
C ASP A 456 5.09 19.67 -17.15
N TYR A 457 3.77 19.78 -17.09
CA TYR A 457 3.02 19.73 -15.85
C TYR A 457 1.89 18.69 -15.91
N GLY A 458 1.67 18.00 -14.79
CA GLY A 458 0.51 17.15 -14.60
C GLY A 458 -0.79 17.94 -14.39
N ASP A 459 -1.88 17.21 -14.19
CA ASP A 459 -3.19 17.83 -13.97
C ASP A 459 -3.23 18.65 -12.66
N PRO A 460 -4.04 19.72 -12.61
CA PRO A 460 -4.06 20.62 -11.47
C PRO A 460 -4.70 20.01 -10.21
N PHE A 461 -4.25 20.46 -9.05
CA PHE A 461 -4.83 20.20 -7.74
C PHE A 461 -5.27 21.52 -7.09
N ASP A 462 -6.48 21.54 -6.55
CA ASP A 462 -6.95 22.68 -5.76
C ASP A 462 -6.19 22.77 -4.44
N ILE A 463 -5.57 23.93 -4.18
CA ILE A 463 -4.89 24.20 -2.92
C ILE A 463 -5.33 25.55 -2.36
N LYS A 464 -5.18 25.71 -1.04
CA LYS A 464 -5.27 27.03 -0.38
C LYS A 464 -3.89 27.55 -0.05
N ILE A 465 -3.67 28.83 -0.31
CA ILE A 465 -2.40 29.50 -0.07
C ILE A 465 -2.60 30.86 0.60
N ILE A 466 -1.56 31.37 1.24
CA ILE A 466 -1.41 32.80 1.55
C ILE A 466 -0.29 33.31 0.65
N ALA A 467 -0.59 34.22 -0.25
CA ALA A 467 0.43 34.87 -1.07
C ALA A 467 0.72 36.29 -0.59
N SER A 468 1.99 36.66 -0.62
CA SER A 468 2.48 38.01 -0.35
C SER A 468 3.53 38.40 -1.40
N PRO A 469 3.68 39.69 -1.73
CA PRO A 469 4.82 40.13 -2.53
C PRO A 469 6.13 39.69 -1.87
N SER A 470 7.06 39.13 -2.64
CA SER A 470 8.37 38.75 -2.12
C SER A 470 9.18 40.00 -1.74
N ARG A 471 9.96 39.91 -0.65
CA ARG A 471 10.87 41.00 -0.25
C ARG A 471 12.11 40.99 -1.14
N ALA A 472 12.70 42.15 -1.40
CA ALA A 472 13.89 42.28 -2.24
C ALA A 472 15.07 41.40 -1.75
N GLU A 473 15.20 41.24 -0.43
CA GLU A 473 16.23 40.41 0.21
C GLU A 473 16.04 38.89 0.01
N GLU A 474 14.85 38.48 -0.42
CA GLU A 474 14.44 37.08 -0.56
C GLU A 474 14.52 36.59 -2.01
N ILE A 475 14.90 37.46 -2.96
CA ILE A 475 14.83 37.21 -4.40
C ILE A 475 16.24 37.14 -5.00
N ILE A 476 16.52 36.08 -5.77
CA ILE A 476 17.62 36.08 -6.73
C ILE A 476 17.06 36.66 -8.03
N LEU A 477 17.44 37.90 -8.36
CA LEU A 477 16.97 38.58 -9.57
C LEU A 477 17.61 37.96 -10.81
N GLU A 478 16.79 37.40 -11.69
CA GLU A 478 17.23 36.90 -12.98
C GLU A 478 17.08 37.97 -14.08
N PRO A 479 17.96 37.98 -15.09
CA PRO A 479 17.87 38.95 -16.20
C PRO A 479 16.49 38.93 -16.85
N GLY A 480 15.86 40.10 -16.95
CA GLY A 480 14.54 40.27 -17.58
C GLY A 480 13.35 40.24 -16.63
N TYR A 481 13.55 39.95 -15.34
CA TYR A 481 12.49 39.96 -14.31
C TYR A 481 12.64 41.14 -13.36
N VAL A 482 11.50 41.66 -12.87
CA VAL A 482 11.46 42.69 -11.82
C VAL A 482 10.96 42.11 -10.50
N ILE A 483 11.22 42.79 -9.39
CA ILE A 483 10.84 42.33 -8.04
C ILE A 483 9.35 41.98 -7.94
N ASN A 484 8.49 42.72 -8.64
CA ASN A 484 7.04 42.51 -8.62
C ASN A 484 6.59 41.21 -9.30
N ASP A 485 7.48 40.51 -10.02
CA ASP A 485 7.21 39.21 -10.60
C ASP A 485 7.36 38.06 -9.60
N TYR A 486 7.85 38.34 -8.38
CA TYR A 486 8.07 37.33 -7.36
C TYR A 486 7.03 37.41 -6.26
N ILE A 487 6.52 36.23 -5.86
CA ILE A 487 5.61 36.09 -4.73
C ILE A 487 6.16 35.08 -3.73
N THR A 488 5.88 35.33 -2.46
CA THR A 488 6.08 34.35 -1.39
C THR A 488 4.73 33.74 -1.06
N VAL A 489 4.67 32.43 -1.18
CA VAL A 489 3.51 31.59 -0.94
C VAL A 489 3.73 30.79 0.34
N TYR A 490 2.74 30.79 1.22
CA TYR A 490 2.65 29.87 2.34
C TYR A 490 1.57 28.84 2.05
N ALA A 491 1.96 27.57 1.98
CA ALA A 491 1.09 26.47 1.61
C ALA A 491 1.19 25.32 2.61
N TYR A 492 0.09 24.59 2.75
CA TYR A 492 0.11 23.34 3.52
C TYR A 492 0.53 22.15 2.64
N ALA A 493 0.25 22.22 1.34
CA ALA A 493 0.68 21.20 0.39
C ALA A 493 2.22 21.16 0.26
N PRO A 494 2.83 19.96 0.19
CA PRO A 494 4.27 19.76 0.02
C PRO A 494 4.67 20.04 -1.43
N LEU A 495 4.76 21.33 -1.76
CA LEU A 495 5.21 21.85 -3.05
C LEU A 495 6.66 21.43 -3.34
N ARG A 496 7.02 21.31 -4.61
CA ARG A 496 8.38 21.02 -5.09
C ARG A 496 8.91 22.15 -5.95
N VAL A 497 10.24 22.22 -6.06
CA VAL A 497 10.91 23.07 -7.05
C VAL A 497 10.42 22.67 -8.45
N HIS A 498 10.18 23.66 -9.30
CA HIS A 498 9.58 23.54 -10.64
C HIS A 498 8.09 23.18 -10.69
N ASP A 499 7.41 22.97 -9.56
CA ASP A 499 5.94 22.95 -9.61
C ASP A 499 5.42 24.33 -10.06
N LYS A 500 4.26 24.35 -10.71
CA LYS A 500 3.58 25.60 -11.12
C LYS A 500 2.37 25.88 -10.26
N ILE A 501 2.21 27.12 -9.84
CA ILE A 501 1.05 27.62 -9.13
C ILE A 501 0.32 28.61 -10.03
N ARG A 502 -0.95 28.33 -10.33
CA ARG A 502 -1.84 29.29 -10.99
C ARG A 502 -2.67 30.02 -9.95
N ARG A 503 -2.52 31.34 -9.90
CA ARG A 503 -3.18 32.23 -8.96
C ARG A 503 -3.79 33.41 -9.70
N LYS A 504 -5.12 33.59 -9.59
CA LYS A 504 -5.86 34.70 -10.21
C LYS A 504 -5.59 34.83 -11.73
N GLY A 505 -5.48 33.70 -12.42
CA GLY A 505 -5.21 33.63 -13.85
C GLY A 505 -3.74 33.74 -14.26
N GLU A 506 -2.83 33.99 -13.30
CA GLU A 506 -1.40 34.14 -13.54
C GLU A 506 -0.64 32.89 -13.09
N ASP A 507 0.33 32.46 -13.90
CA ASP A 507 1.17 31.28 -13.64
C ASP A 507 2.49 31.70 -12.98
N TYR A 508 2.88 30.96 -11.94
CA TYR A 508 4.13 31.13 -11.21
C TYR A 508 4.86 29.80 -11.08
N GLU A 509 6.16 29.79 -11.34
CA GLU A 509 7.03 28.64 -11.11
C GLU A 509 7.61 28.70 -9.69
N VAL A 510 7.62 27.56 -9.00
CA VAL A 510 8.24 27.41 -7.67
C VAL A 510 9.77 27.32 -7.81
N LEU A 511 10.48 28.28 -7.22
CA LEU A 511 11.94 28.35 -7.25
C LEU A 511 12.58 27.70 -6.02
N SER A 512 11.97 27.85 -4.85
CA SER A 512 12.46 27.25 -3.62
C SER A 512 11.33 26.92 -2.67
N VAL A 513 11.54 25.87 -1.88
CA VAL A 513 10.59 25.38 -0.88
C VAL A 513 11.34 25.20 0.43
N GLN A 514 10.82 25.79 1.50
CA GLN A 514 11.36 25.70 2.84
C GLN A 514 10.27 25.20 3.79
N PRO A 515 10.41 24.01 4.39
CA PRO A 515 9.51 23.58 5.46
C PRO A 515 9.69 24.47 6.69
N TYR A 516 8.59 24.79 7.35
CA TYR A 516 8.59 25.40 8.68
C TYR A 516 8.15 24.36 9.70
N ASP A 517 9.09 23.98 10.54
CA ASP A 517 8.86 22.96 11.57
C ASP A 517 8.48 23.61 12.90
N PHE A 518 7.46 23.06 13.54
CA PHE A 518 7.03 23.46 14.87
C PHE A 518 6.83 22.22 15.73
N ARG A 519 7.56 22.14 16.85
CA ARG A 519 7.52 20.99 17.78
C ARG A 519 7.85 19.64 17.11
N GLY A 520 8.79 19.65 16.16
CA GLY A 520 9.26 18.43 15.51
C GLY A 520 8.37 17.94 14.35
N GLU A 521 7.37 18.72 13.94
CA GLU A 521 6.50 18.41 12.82
C GLU A 521 6.44 19.58 11.83
N THR A 522 6.34 19.27 10.53
CA THR A 522 6.17 20.29 9.48
C THR A 522 4.79 20.92 9.59
N ALA A 523 4.73 22.22 9.91
CA ALA A 523 3.47 22.95 10.04
C ALA A 523 2.98 23.52 8.70
N TYR A 524 3.88 24.02 7.87
CA TYR A 524 3.61 24.54 6.51
C TYR A 524 4.90 24.69 5.71
N PHE A 525 4.76 25.02 4.43
CA PHE A 525 5.87 25.33 3.53
C PHE A 525 5.84 26.81 3.15
N ARG A 526 6.98 27.48 3.31
CA ARG A 526 7.25 28.79 2.71
C ARG A 526 7.89 28.56 1.35
N VAL A 527 7.33 29.17 0.32
CA VAL A 527 7.68 28.93 -1.07
C VAL A 527 7.92 30.25 -1.77
N ILE A 528 9.01 30.36 -2.51
CA ILE A 528 9.29 31.53 -3.35
C ILE A 528 8.97 31.14 -4.78
N CYS A 529 8.10 31.92 -5.42
CA CYS A 529 7.68 31.69 -6.79
C CYS A 529 8.01 32.91 -7.67
N ARG A 530 8.22 32.65 -8.96
CA ARG A 530 8.43 33.67 -10.00
C ARG A 530 7.34 33.55 -11.06
N ARG A 531 6.78 34.69 -11.47
CA ARG A 531 5.79 34.76 -12.55
C ARG A 531 6.37 34.22 -13.85
N MET A 532 5.61 33.40 -14.55
CA MET A 532 5.98 32.88 -15.86
C MET A 532 5.50 33.87 -16.93
N LEU A 533 6.43 34.46 -17.68
CA LEU A 533 6.12 35.41 -18.75
C LEU A 533 6.05 34.68 -20.10
N GLY A 534 4.90 34.74 -20.77
CA GLY A 534 4.79 34.38 -22.19
C GLY A 534 4.88 32.89 -22.55
N GLN A 535 4.22 32.00 -21.78
CA GLN A 535 4.07 30.58 -22.16
C GLN A 535 2.67 30.23 -22.64
#